data_AF-A0A8J3IY15-F1
#
_entry.id   AF-A0A8J3IY15-F1
#
_cell.length_a   1.000
_cell.length_b   1.000
_cell.length_c   1.000
_cell.angle_alpha   90.00
_cell.angle_beta   90.00
_cell.angle_gamma   90.00
#
_symmetry.space_group_name_H-M   'P 1'
#
loop_
_entity.id
_entity.type
_entity.pdbx_description
1 polymer ?
#
loop_
_entity_poly.entity_id
_entity_poly.type
_entity_poly.pdbx_seq_one_letter_code
_entity_poly.pdbx_strand_id
1 'polypeptide(L)' 'MIHRLQDKYGEHFVISSGEVWVPGCYDSARAAKYAFRFPDNALQRLQDAVHDRESDHEKRVIALEMLQALRKQRKASSY' A
#
# COMPACT_ATOMS: atom_id res chain seq x y z
N MET A 1 -13.26 3.80 0.75
CA MET A 1 -13.58 3.42 -0.64
C MET A 1 -12.31 2.98 -1.35
N ILE A 2 -12.40 1.98 -2.24
CA ILE A 2 -11.27 1.53 -3.06
C ILE A 2 -11.53 2.04 -4.48
N HIS A 3 -10.52 2.63 -5.10
CA HIS A 3 -10.58 3.13 -6.46
C HIS A 3 -9.56 2.37 -7.30
N ARG A 4 -9.98 1.99 -8.50
CA ARG A 4 -9.09 1.48 -9.54
C ARG A 4 -8.61 2.67 -10.36
N LEU A 5 -7.30 2.83 -10.47
CA LEU A 5 -6.66 3.81 -11.33
C LEU A 5 -5.95 3.08 -12.46
N GLN A 6 -6.12 3.61 -13.65
CA GLN A 6 -5.37 3.19 -14.83
C GLN A 6 -4.66 4.42 -15.36
N ASP A 7 -3.34 4.39 -15.35
CA ASP A 7 -2.50 5.47 -15.87
C ASP A 7 -1.48 4.93 -16.87
N LYS A 8 -0.53 5.78 -17.27
CA LYS A 8 0.53 5.42 -18.22
C LYS A 8 1.53 4.39 -17.67
N TYR A 9 1.44 4.03 -16.39
CA TYR A 9 2.26 3.04 -15.70
C TYR A 9 1.45 1.79 -15.32
N GLY A 10 0.24 1.64 -15.87
CA GLY A 10 -0.59 0.44 -15.71
C GLY A 10 -1.77 0.61 -14.75
N GLU A 11 -2.35 -0.53 -14.36
CA GLU A 11 -3.47 -0.59 -13.44
C GLU A 11 -2.97 -0.74 -12.00
N HIS A 12 -3.44 0.15 -11.13
CA HIS A 12 -3.18 0.07 -9.69
C HIS A 12 -4.41 0.48 -8.89
N PHE A 13 -4.44 0.13 -7.62
CA PHE A 13 -5.55 0.44 -6.72
C PHE A 13 -5.09 1.49 -5.70
N VAL A 14 -5.96 2.42 -5.36
CA VAL A 14 -5.75 3.38 -4.27
C VAL A 14 -6.97 3.37 -3.36
N ILE A 15 -6.84 3.89 -2.15
CA ILE A 15 -7.93 3.90 -1.18
C ILE A 15 -8.17 5.30 -0.64
N SER A 16 -9.42 5.59 -0.33
CA SER A 16 -9.83 6.78 0.41
C SER A 16 -10.63 6.41 1.65
N SER A 17 -10.54 7.20 2.71
CA SER A 17 -11.29 7.06 3.95
C SER A 17 -11.87 8.41 4.35
N GLY A 18 -13.18 8.51 4.54
CA GLY A 18 -13.84 9.78 4.87
C GLY A 18 -13.55 10.91 3.87
N GLU A 19 -13.59 10.59 2.56
CA GLU A 19 -13.28 11.53 1.47
C GLU A 19 -11.80 11.97 1.37
N VAL A 20 -10.92 11.45 2.22
CA VAL A 20 -9.47 11.72 2.18
C VAL A 20 -8.73 10.57 1.51
N TRP A 21 -7.81 10.89 0.59
CA TRP A 21 -6.91 9.90 -0.02
C TRP A 21 -5.92 9.36 1.01
N VAL A 22 -5.84 8.04 1.11
CA VAL A 22 -4.88 7.37 2.00
C VAL A 22 -3.61 7.05 1.19
N PRO A 23 -2.42 7.16 1.79
CA PRO A 23 -1.17 6.87 1.11
C PRO A 23 -1.09 5.44 0.55
N GLY A 24 -0.39 5.33 -0.58
CA GLY A 24 0.01 4.05 -1.18
C GLY A 24 -0.75 3.69 -2.46
N CYS A 25 -0.04 3.05 -3.38
CA CYS A 25 -0.61 2.38 -4.55
C CYS A 25 -0.55 0.87 -4.32
N TYR A 26 -1.61 0.14 -4.64
CA TYR A 26 -1.76 -1.28 -4.32
C TYR A 26 -1.88 -2.12 -5.59
N ASP A 27 -1.33 -3.33 -5.54
CA ASP A 27 -1.36 -4.29 -6.67
C ASP A 27 -2.77 -4.80 -7.00
N SER A 28 -3.67 -4.76 -6.01
CA SER A 28 -4.96 -5.42 -6.06
C SER A 28 -5.95 -4.77 -5.10
N ALA A 29 -7.25 -4.90 -5.43
CA ALA A 29 -8.33 -4.51 -4.52
C ALA A 29 -8.23 -5.21 -3.16
N ARG A 30 -7.64 -6.41 -3.10
CA ARG A 30 -7.44 -7.16 -1.85
C ARG A 30 -6.37 -6.52 -0.97
N ALA A 31 -5.24 -6.11 -1.54
CA ALA A 31 -4.21 -5.37 -0.81
C ALA A 31 -4.74 -4.03 -0.32
N ALA A 32 -5.42 -3.27 -1.19
CA ALA A 32 -6.11 -2.03 -0.86
C ALA A 32 -7.10 -2.21 0.32
N LYS A 33 -7.95 -3.26 0.28
CA LYS A 33 -8.87 -3.56 1.39
C LYS A 33 -8.15 -3.88 2.69
N TYR A 34 -7.02 -4.58 2.61
CA TYR A 34 -6.22 -4.94 3.79
C TYR A 34 -5.49 -3.72 4.38
N ALA A 35 -5.10 -2.76 3.54
CA ALA A 35 -4.37 -1.55 3.92
C ALA A 35 -5.16 -0.63 4.86
N PHE A 36 -6.50 -0.61 4.83
CA PHE A 36 -7.35 0.11 5.80
C PHE A 36 -7.08 -0.22 7.28
N ARG A 37 -6.36 -1.31 7.55
CA ARG A 37 -6.02 -1.74 8.92
C ARG A 37 -4.73 -1.10 9.45
N PHE A 38 -4.04 -0.33 8.63
CA PHE A 38 -2.77 0.29 8.96
C PHE A 38 -2.92 1.81 9.02
N PRO A 39 -2.17 2.47 9.90
CA PRO A 39 -2.15 3.93 9.93
C PRO A 39 -1.40 4.48 8.71
N ASP A 40 -1.78 5.67 8.27
CA ASP A 40 -1.27 6.35 7.07
C ASP A 40 0.26 6.47 7.08
N ASN A 41 0.87 6.76 8.23
CA ASN A 41 2.32 6.86 8.37
C ASN A 41 3.05 5.52 8.08
N ALA A 42 2.43 4.39 8.37
CA ALA A 42 2.99 3.08 8.09
C ALA A 42 2.85 2.73 6.61
N LEU A 43 1.73 3.12 5.99
CA LEU A 43 1.51 2.96 4.55
C LEU A 43 2.46 3.85 3.74
N GLN A 44 2.66 5.10 4.17
CA GLN A 44 3.62 6.02 3.56
C GLN A 44 5.04 5.44 3.57
N ARG A 45 5.52 5.01 4.74
CA ARG A 45 6.85 4.37 4.85
C ARG A 45 6.99 3.12 3.98
N LEU A 46 5.89 2.36 3.84
CA LEU A 46 5.88 1.17 3.00
C LEU A 46 5.98 1.55 1.51
N GLN A 47 5.26 2.59 1.09
CA GLN A 47 5.36 3.13 -0.28
C GLN A 47 6.76 3.68 -0.56
N ASP A 48 7.35 4.43 0.39
CA ASP A 48 8.71 4.97 0.27
C ASP A 48 9.72 3.83 0.11
N ALA A 49 9.63 2.77 0.93
CA ALA A 49 10.49 1.60 0.80
C ALA A 49 10.30 0.85 -0.54
N VAL A 50 9.10 0.86 -1.11
CA VAL A 50 8.84 0.34 -2.46
C VAL A 50 9.49 1.23 -3.52
N HIS A 51 9.40 2.56 -3.38
CA HIS A 51 10.04 3.50 -4.30
C HIS A 51 11.58 3.39 -4.28
N ASP A 52 12.17 3.18 -3.10
CA ASP A 52 13.61 3.06 -2.95
C ASP A 52 14.17 1.78 -3.55
N ARG A 53 13.44 0.65 -3.44
CA ARG A 53 13.90 -0.66 -3.91
C ARG A 53 13.63 -0.90 -5.40
N GLU A 54 12.57 -0.31 -5.94
CA GLU A 54 12.06 -0.61 -7.28
C GLU A 54 12.18 0.62 -8.18
N SER A 55 12.95 0.47 -9.26
CA SER A 55 13.17 1.56 -10.22
C SER A 55 12.04 1.64 -11.25
N ASP A 56 11.36 0.51 -11.49
CA ASP A 56 10.24 0.44 -12.42
C ASP A 56 8.96 1.03 -11.81
N HIS A 57 8.43 2.08 -12.44
CA HIS A 57 7.25 2.78 -11.96
C HIS A 57 6.01 1.88 -11.89
N GLU A 58 5.86 0.91 -12.80
CA GLU A 58 4.69 0.02 -12.82
C GLU A 58 4.71 -0.97 -11.63
N LYS A 59 5.92 -1.29 -11.16
CA LYS A 59 6.14 -2.23 -10.05
C LYS A 59 6.18 -1.53 -8.69
N ARG A 60 6.04 -0.19 -8.65
CA ARG A 60 5.99 0.60 -7.40
C ARG A 60 4.64 0.49 -6.67
N VAL A 61 4.15 -0.74 -6.55
CA VAL A 61 2.90 -1.06 -5.87
C VAL A 61 3.17 -1.87 -4.59
N ILE A 62 2.34 -1.62 -3.59
CA ILE A 62 2.29 -2.34 -2.33
C ILE A 62 1.52 -3.64 -2.55
N ALA A 63 2.24 -4.75 -2.46
CA ALA A 63 1.66 -6.09 -2.52
C ALA A 63 1.07 -6.51 -1.17
N LEU A 64 0.11 -7.44 -1.20
CA LEU A 64 -0.54 -7.96 0.01
C LEU A 64 0.47 -8.58 0.99
N GLU A 65 1.49 -9.30 0.51
CA GLU A 65 2.52 -9.92 1.34
C GLU A 65 3.29 -8.88 2.16
N MET A 66 3.51 -7.68 1.61
CA MET A 66 4.23 -6.60 2.30
C MET A 66 3.43 -6.09 3.50
N LEU A 67 2.12 -5.90 3.32
CA LEU A 67 1.23 -5.51 4.42
C LEU A 67 1.15 -6.62 5.50
N GLN A 68 1.16 -7.89 5.10
CA GLN A 68 1.20 -9.00 6.04
C GLN A 68 2.52 -9.06 6.81
N ALA A 69 3.65 -8.82 6.15
CA ALA A 69 4.97 -8.73 6.78
C ALA A 69 5.03 -7.58 7.79
N LEU A 70 4.52 -6.39 7.41
CA LEU A 70 4.41 -5.23 8.30
C LEU A 70 3.60 -5.56 9.56
N ARG A 71 2.50 -6.30 9.43
CA ARG A 71 1.72 -6.77 10.60
C ARG A 71 2.52 -7.71 11.50
N LYS A 72 3.29 -8.63 10.91
CA LYS A 72 4.13 -9.57 11.69
C LYS A 72 5.22 -8.82 12.46
N GLN A 73 5.88 -7.85 11.83
CA GLN A 73 6.90 -7.02 12.48
C GLN A 73 6.33 -6.23 13.66
N ARG A 74 5.14 -5.62 13.49
CA ARG A 74 4.46 -4.92 14.60
C ARG A 74 4.11 -5.84 15.77
N LYS A 75 3.77 -7.10 15.51
CA LYS A 75 3.53 -8.10 16.57
C LYS A 75 4.81 -8.52 17.29
N ALA A 76 5.91 -8.67 16.54
CA ALA A 76 7.19 -9.07 17.11
C ALA A 76 7.82 -7.97 17.98
N SER A 77 7.61 -6.70 17.63
CA SER A 77 8.13 -5.54 18.38
C SER A 77 7.32 -5.19 19.63
N SER A 78 6.24 -5.92 19.94
CA SER A 78 5.36 -5.68 21.09
C SER A 78 5.61 -6.65 22.25
N TYR A 79 6.72 -7.38 22.23
CA TYR A 79 7.24 -8.24 23.30
C TYR A 79 8.58 -7.71 23.78
#